data_AF-A0A6B2H4L3-F1
#
_entry.id   AF-A0A6B2H4L3-F1
#
_cell.length_a   1.000
_cell.length_b   1.000
_cell.length_c   1.000
_cell.angle_alpha   90.00
_cell.angle_beta   90.00
_cell.angle_gamma   90.00
#
_symmetry.space_group_name_H-M   'P 1'
#
loop_
_entity.id
_entity.type
_entity.pdbx_description
1 polymer ?
#
loop_
_entity_poly.entity_id
_entity_poly.type
_entity_poly.pdbx_seq_one_letter_code
_entity_poly.pdbx_strand_id
1 'polypeptide(L)'
;MLVNIPPKILKFGLAGVINTAVDWALYFAMVHTLLPGNEAIAKLAGSVGGVTSAFALNAGWVFAAAFAMQCNQYQTTFGKLRFIGAKYMQTVLVYTAGMLLNLVVFTAARYVATPELVALLLATACSFIVNFALLNRFVFVR
;
A
#
# COMPACT_ATOMS: atom_id res chain seq x y z
N MET A 1 4.37 -21.02 18.36
CA MET A 1 4.82 -20.57 17.03
C MET A 1 5.24 -19.10 17.12
N LEU A 2 6.54 -18.82 17.22
CA LEU A 2 7.04 -17.45 17.24
C LEU A 2 6.80 -16.84 15.86
N VAL A 3 5.86 -15.90 15.82
CA VAL A 3 5.54 -15.16 14.61
C VAL A 3 6.78 -14.34 14.26
N ASN A 4 7.41 -14.61 13.11
CA ASN A 4 8.46 -13.77 12.52
C ASN A 4 7.86 -12.42 12.05
N ILE A 5 7.33 -11.64 12.99
CA ILE A 5 6.79 -10.29 12.83
C ILE A 5 7.90 -9.27 12.51
N PRO A 6 9.04 -9.22 13.24
CA PRO A 6 10.05 -8.19 13.03
C PRO A 6 10.58 -8.12 11.58
N PRO A 7 10.92 -9.23 10.90
CA PRO A 7 11.41 -9.13 9.51
C PRO A 7 10.32 -8.72 8.52
N LYS A 8 9.03 -8.98 8.81
CA LYS A 8 7.94 -8.58 7.92
C LYS A 8 7.62 -7.09 8.02
N ILE A 9 7.64 -6.52 9.22
CA ILE A 9 7.42 -5.08 9.42
C ILE A 9 8.51 -4.27 8.72
N LEU A 10 9.78 -4.69 8.82
CA LEU A 10 10.89 -4.01 8.14
C LEU A 10 10.74 -4.07 6.62
N LYS A 11 10.45 -5.26 6.06
CA LYS A 11 10.18 -5.41 4.62
C LYS A 11 8.98 -4.58 4.17
N PHE A 12 7.94 -4.50 5.01
CA PHE A 12 6.77 -3.67 4.76
C PHE A 12 7.12 -2.17 4.76
N GLY A 13 7.97 -1.73 5.69
CA GLY A 13 8.55 -0.38 5.71
C GLY A 13 9.27 -0.04 4.41
N LEU A 14 10.18 -0.92 3.98
CA LEU A 14 10.92 -0.74 2.72
C LEU A 14 10.00 -0.75 1.50
N ALA A 15 9.02 -1.66 1.45
CA ALA A 15 7.99 -1.67 0.40
C ALA A 15 7.13 -0.39 0.42
N GLY A 16 6.92 0.18 1.61
CA GLY A 16 6.35 1.51 1.83
C GLY A 16 7.10 2.59 1.06
N VAL A 17 8.40 2.72 1.34
CA VAL A 17 9.28 3.70 0.70
C VAL A 17 9.33 3.52 -0.82
N ILE A 18 9.46 2.28 -1.29
CA ILE A 18 9.51 2.00 -2.74
C ILE A 18 8.19 2.37 -3.42
N ASN A 19 7.04 2.08 -2.81
CA ASN A 19 5.76 2.45 -3.42
C ASN A 19 5.60 3.97 -3.52
N THR A 20 6.02 4.72 -2.50
CA THR A 20 5.97 6.18 -2.52
C THR A 20 6.89 6.72 -3.61
N ALA A 21 8.08 6.14 -3.79
CA ALA A 21 8.96 6.52 -4.88
C ALA A 21 8.34 6.26 -6.27
N VAL A 22 7.63 5.14 -6.45
CA VAL A 22 6.93 4.82 -7.70
C VAL A 22 5.78 5.80 -7.97
N ASP A 23 4.99 6.12 -6.94
CA ASP A 23 3.90 7.11 -7.03
C ASP A 23 4.42 8.47 -7.52
N TRP A 24 5.44 9.01 -6.83
CA TRP A 24 6.06 10.28 -7.22
C TRP A 24 6.69 10.22 -8.62
N ALA A 25 7.39 9.13 -8.96
CA ALA A 25 8.00 8.99 -10.28
C ALA A 25 6.95 9.03 -11.40
N LEU A 26 5.82 8.33 -11.22
CA LEU A 26 4.72 8.33 -12.18
C LEU A 26 3.97 9.65 -12.22
N TYR A 27 3.75 10.28 -11.08
CA TYR A 27 3.17 11.62 -11.00
C TYR A 27 4.00 12.64 -11.77
N PHE A 28 5.31 12.71 -11.49
CA PHE A 28 6.20 13.65 -12.17
C PHE A 28 6.34 13.34 -13.66
N ALA A 29 6.45 12.06 -14.03
CA ALA A 29 6.46 11.68 -15.45
C ALA A 29 5.18 12.14 -16.17
N MET A 30 4.01 11.93 -15.56
CA MET A 30 2.73 12.34 -16.13
C MET A 30 2.60 13.86 -16.27
N VAL A 31 2.89 14.62 -15.21
CA VAL A 31 2.78 16.09 -15.20
C VAL A 31 3.76 16.73 -16.18
N HIS A 32 4.98 16.23 -16.30
CA HIS A 32 6.05 16.89 -17.06
C HIS A 32 6.23 16.36 -18.48
N THR A 33 5.73 15.18 -18.83
CA THR A 33 5.97 14.59 -20.16
C THR A 33 4.72 14.16 -20.91
N LEU A 34 3.75 13.53 -20.25
CA LEU A 34 2.63 12.87 -20.95
C LEU A 34 1.38 13.74 -21.06
N LEU A 35 1.03 14.49 -20.00
CA LEU A 35 -0.21 15.25 -19.90
C LEU A 35 0.01 16.56 -19.12
N PRO A 36 0.78 17.51 -19.68
CA PRO A 36 1.03 18.78 -19.02
C PRO A 36 -0.28 19.54 -18.77
N GLY A 37 -0.49 19.96 -17.51
CA GLY A 37 -1.65 20.74 -17.09
C GLY A 37 -2.84 19.94 -16.54
N ASN A 38 -2.81 18.60 -16.56
CA ASN A 38 -3.85 17.79 -15.92
C ASN A 38 -3.34 17.06 -14.66
N GLU A 39 -3.17 17.83 -13.58
CA GLU A 39 -2.69 17.31 -12.29
C GLU A 39 -3.58 16.23 -11.70
N ALA A 40 -4.89 16.28 -11.93
CA ALA A 40 -5.83 15.31 -11.38
C ALA A 40 -5.58 13.91 -11.98
N ILE A 41 -5.44 13.82 -13.31
CA ILE A 41 -5.12 12.55 -13.98
C ILE A 41 -3.72 12.07 -13.57
N ALA A 42 -2.75 12.97 -13.45
CA ALA A 42 -1.40 12.59 -13.01
C ALA A 42 -1.38 12.04 -11.57
N LYS A 43 -2.12 12.65 -10.63
CA LYS A 43 -2.28 12.15 -9.25
C LYS A 43 -2.96 10.79 -9.22
N LEU A 44 -3.99 10.59 -10.04
CA LEU A 44 -4.66 9.30 -10.16
C LEU A 44 -3.70 8.22 -10.70
N ALA A 45 -2.93 8.53 -11.75
CA ALA A 45 -1.95 7.61 -12.32
C ALA A 45 -0.84 7.24 -11.33
N GLY A 46 -0.30 8.25 -10.63
CA GLY A 46 0.65 8.04 -9.53
C GLY A 46 0.07 7.12 -8.46
N SER A 47 -1.13 7.43 -7.97
CA SER A 47 -1.81 6.65 -6.92
C SER A 47 -2.04 5.19 -7.35
N VAL A 48 -2.51 4.97 -8.58
CA VAL A 48 -2.72 3.62 -9.13
C VAL A 48 -1.40 2.86 -9.21
N GLY A 49 -0.33 3.50 -9.70
CA GLY A 49 0.99 2.90 -9.78
C GLY A 49 1.61 2.61 -8.40
N GLY A 50 1.42 3.52 -7.44
CA GLY A 50 1.81 3.34 -6.04
C GLY A 50 1.13 2.12 -5.43
N VAL A 51 -0.21 2.01 -5.54
CA VAL A 51 -0.95 0.85 -5.01
C VAL A 51 -0.59 -0.45 -5.75
N THR A 52 -0.35 -0.38 -7.06
CA THR A 52 0.07 -1.55 -7.86
C THR A 52 1.45 -2.05 -7.43
N SER A 53 2.41 -1.16 -7.28
CA SER A 53 3.76 -1.52 -6.81
C SER A 53 3.72 -2.04 -5.37
N ALA A 54 2.90 -1.43 -4.52
CA ALA A 54 2.67 -1.92 -3.16
C ALA A 54 2.11 -3.34 -3.17
N PHE A 55 1.12 -3.65 -4.01
CA PHE A 55 0.61 -5.02 -4.13
C PHE A 55 1.70 -5.99 -4.61
N ALA A 56 2.44 -5.64 -5.66
CA ALA A 56 3.50 -6.50 -6.20
C ALA A 56 4.59 -6.79 -5.17
N LEU A 57 5.06 -5.78 -4.43
CA LEU A 57 6.06 -5.94 -3.38
C LEU A 57 5.53 -6.73 -2.19
N ASN A 58 4.29 -6.49 -1.78
CA ASN A 58 3.70 -7.23 -0.67
C ASN A 58 3.44 -8.69 -1.03
N ALA A 59 2.88 -8.97 -2.20
CA ALA A 59 2.60 -10.32 -2.67
C ALA A 59 3.88 -11.09 -3.05
N GLY A 60 4.88 -10.42 -3.62
CA GLY A 60 6.12 -11.03 -4.12
C GLY A 60 7.28 -11.07 -3.13
N TRP A 61 7.29 -10.22 -2.09
CA TRP A 61 8.43 -10.09 -1.18
C TRP A 61 8.05 -10.13 0.31
N VAL A 62 7.12 -9.30 0.77
CA VAL A 62 6.78 -9.19 2.21
C VAL A 62 6.02 -10.43 2.70
N PHE A 63 5.02 -10.85 1.93
CA PHE A 63 4.13 -11.98 2.22
C PHE A 63 4.25 -13.12 1.20
N ALA A 64 5.35 -13.17 0.45
CA ALA A 64 5.61 -14.13 -0.63
C ALA A 64 5.23 -15.58 -0.32
N ALA A 65 5.65 -16.08 0.85
CA ALA A 65 5.36 -17.45 1.25
C ALA A 65 3.86 -17.71 1.48
N ALA A 66 3.15 -16.75 2.09
CA ALA A 66 1.70 -16.89 2.32
C ALA A 66 0.93 -16.77 1.00
N PHE A 67 1.30 -15.81 0.17
CA PHE A 67 0.66 -15.59 -1.12
C PHE A 67 0.86 -16.77 -2.08
N ALA A 68 2.09 -17.30 -2.18
CA ALA A 68 2.39 -18.45 -3.04
C ALA A 68 1.64 -19.71 -2.58
N MET A 69 1.56 -19.95 -1.26
CA MET A 69 0.82 -21.08 -0.70
C MET A 69 -0.68 -21.00 -1.07
N GLN A 70 -1.32 -19.85 -0.93
CA GLN A 70 -2.72 -19.65 -1.31
C GLN A 70 -2.94 -19.71 -2.83
N CYS A 71 -2.05 -19.10 -3.62
CA CYS A 71 -2.15 -19.12 -5.08
C CYS A 71 -2.02 -20.54 -5.64
N ASN A 72 -1.17 -21.37 -5.04
CA ASN A 72 -0.97 -22.77 -5.45
C ASN A 72 -2.14 -23.70 -5.09
N GLN A 73 -3.09 -23.26 -4.25
CA GLN A 73 -4.35 -24.01 -4.04
C GLN A 73 -5.24 -24.02 -5.29
N TYR A 74 -5.07 -23.04 -6.18
CA TYR A 74 -5.83 -22.96 -7.43
C TYR A 74 -5.08 -23.70 -8.54
N GLN A 75 -5.69 -24.78 -9.06
CA GLN A 75 -5.07 -25.61 -10.10
C GLN A 75 -5.14 -25.00 -11.50
N THR A 76 -6.15 -24.17 -11.78
CA THR A 76 -6.36 -23.57 -13.11
C THR A 76 -5.76 -22.16 -13.20
N THR A 77 -5.26 -21.80 -14.38
CA THR A 77 -4.76 -20.44 -14.67
C THR A 77 -5.82 -19.37 -14.40
N PHE A 78 -7.08 -19.64 -14.78
CA PHE A 78 -8.19 -18.72 -14.52
C PHE A 78 -8.47 -18.56 -13.01
N GLY A 79 -8.41 -19.66 -12.24
CA GLY A 79 -8.55 -19.62 -10.79
C GLY A 79 -7.47 -18.78 -10.12
N LYS A 80 -6.21 -18.95 -10.55
CA LYS A 80 -5.07 -18.13 -10.08
C LYS A 80 -5.25 -16.66 -10.40
N LEU A 81 -5.66 -16.33 -11.64
CA LEU A 81 -5.88 -14.94 -12.05
C LEU A 81 -6.99 -14.27 -11.22
N ARG A 82 -8.11 -14.97 -11.00
CA ARG A 82 -9.21 -14.48 -10.16
C ARG A 82 -8.76 -14.27 -8.71
N PHE A 83 -7.95 -15.17 -8.17
CA PHE A 83 -7.37 -15.02 -6.83
C PHE A 83 -6.46 -13.78 -6.73
N ILE A 84 -5.54 -13.61 -7.69
CA ILE A 84 -4.64 -12.44 -7.74
C ILE A 84 -5.46 -11.16 -7.81
N GLY A 85 -6.46 -11.10 -8.70
CA GLY A 85 -7.36 -9.95 -8.83
C GLY A 85 -8.13 -9.64 -7.55
N ALA A 86 -8.64 -10.66 -6.85
CA ALA A 86 -9.33 -10.48 -5.57
C ALA A 86 -8.39 -9.91 -4.49
N LYS A 87 -7.15 -10.42 -4.39
CA LYS A 87 -6.14 -9.91 -3.44
C LYS A 87 -5.66 -8.51 -3.79
N TYR A 88 -5.56 -8.20 -5.07
CA TYR A 88 -5.28 -6.85 -5.55
C TYR A 88 -6.38 -5.87 -5.10
N MET A 89 -7.66 -6.21 -5.34
CA MET A 89 -8.79 -5.38 -4.90
C MET A 89 -8.85 -5.19 -3.38
N GLN A 90 -8.57 -6.24 -2.61
CA GLN A 90 -8.45 -6.12 -1.16
C GLN A 90 -7.31 -5.19 -0.75
N THR A 91 -6.18 -5.24 -1.46
CA THR A 91 -5.05 -4.32 -1.22
C THR A 91 -5.43 -2.88 -1.53
N VAL A 92 -6.10 -2.63 -2.65
CA VAL A 92 -6.64 -1.31 -3.00
C VAL A 92 -7.54 -0.78 -1.87
N LEU A 93 -8.48 -1.59 -1.38
CA LEU A 93 -9.37 -1.20 -0.28
C LEU A 93 -8.61 -0.85 1.00
N VAL A 94 -7.61 -1.67 1.38
CA VAL A 94 -6.80 -1.42 2.57
C VAL A 94 -6.02 -0.12 2.43
N TYR A 95 -5.36 0.12 1.30
CA TYR A 95 -4.58 1.34 1.08
C TYR A 95 -5.47 2.59 1.02
N THR A 96 -6.65 2.51 0.40
CA THR A 96 -7.64 3.60 0.40
C THR A 96 -8.13 3.91 1.81
N ALA A 97 -8.43 2.89 2.62
CA ALA A 97 -8.79 3.09 4.03
C ALA A 97 -7.63 3.70 4.84
N GLY A 98 -6.39 3.27 4.56
CA GLY A 98 -5.19 3.83 5.15
C GLY A 98 -4.97 5.30 4.79
N MET A 99 -5.27 5.71 3.55
CA MET A 99 -5.22 7.12 3.13
C MET A 99 -6.29 7.96 3.85
N LEU A 100 -7.52 7.46 3.96
CA LEU A 100 -8.58 8.14 4.72
C LEU A 100 -8.20 8.29 6.19
N LEU A 101 -7.64 7.24 6.79
CA LEU A 101 -7.14 7.30 8.16
C LEU A 101 -6.01 8.32 8.30
N ASN A 102 -5.07 8.36 7.35
CA ASN A 102 -3.99 9.34 7.33
C ASN A 102 -4.56 10.76 7.34
N LEU A 103 -5.54 11.05 6.48
CA LEU A 103 -6.21 12.35 6.41
C LEU A 103 -6.92 12.73 7.72
N VAL A 104 -7.64 11.78 8.34
CA VAL A 104 -8.33 12.00 9.62
C VAL A 104 -7.33 12.28 10.74
N VAL A 105 -6.28 11.47 10.87
CA VAL A 105 -5.25 11.63 11.91
C VAL A 105 -4.49 12.94 11.72
N PHE A 106 -4.14 13.27 10.47
CA PHE A 106 -3.48 14.54 10.16
C PHE A 106 -4.35 15.73 10.56
N THR A 107 -5.62 15.73 10.15
CA THR A 107 -6.57 16.81 10.48
C THR A 107 -6.77 16.95 11.98
N ALA A 108 -6.92 15.82 12.69
CA ALA A 108 -7.05 15.81 14.15
C ALA A 108 -5.78 16.35 14.85
N ALA A 109 -4.58 15.94 14.40
CA ALA A 109 -3.32 16.43 14.97
C ALA A 109 -3.12 17.93 14.72
N ARG A 110 -3.53 18.42 13.54
CA ARG A 110 -3.51 19.86 13.20
C ARG A 110 -4.49 20.66 14.04
N TYR A 111 -5.63 20.09 14.42
CA TYR A 111 -6.60 20.73 15.32
C TYR A 111 -6.00 21.02 16.71
N VAL A 112 -5.10 20.16 17.20
CA VAL A 112 -4.39 20.34 18.49
C VAL A 112 -3.13 21.21 18.33
N ALA A 113 -3.01 21.98 17.25
CA ALA A 113 -1.86 22.84 16.94
C ALA A 113 -0.49 22.12 16.92
N THR A 114 -0.48 20.81 16.66
CA THR A 114 0.76 20.02 16.54
C THR A 114 1.58 20.51 15.33
N PRO A 115 2.92 20.64 15.43
CA PRO A 115 3.76 21.00 14.28
C PRO A 115 3.48 20.10 13.07
N GLU A 116 3.46 20.67 11.87
CA GLU A 116 3.04 19.98 10.64
C GLU A 116 3.83 18.69 10.39
N LEU A 117 5.15 18.73 10.57
CA LEU A 117 6.01 17.56 10.42
C LEU A 117 5.63 16.45 11.41
N VAL A 118 5.31 16.79 12.65
CA VAL A 118 4.93 15.82 13.68
C VAL A 118 3.55 15.23 13.36
N ALA A 119 2.60 16.05 12.92
CA ALA A 119 1.29 15.59 12.47
C ALA A 119 1.39 14.61 11.28
N LEU A 120 2.26 14.90 10.31
CA LEU A 120 2.48 14.06 9.13
C LEU A 120 3.15 12.73 9.49
N LEU A 121 4.15 12.76 10.38
CA LEU A 121 4.79 11.55 10.90
C LEU A 121 3.79 10.67 11.67
N LEU A 122 2.96 11.27 12.53
CA LEU A 122 1.93 10.54 13.28
C LEU A 122 0.88 9.91 12.35
N ALA A 123 0.35 10.66 11.39
CA ALA A 123 -0.61 10.16 10.42
C ALA A 123 -0.02 9.02 9.58
N THR A 124 1.23 9.16 9.15
CA THR A 124 1.96 8.13 8.39
C THR A 124 2.21 6.89 9.24
N ALA A 125 2.64 7.04 10.50
CA ALA A 125 2.85 5.92 11.41
C ALA A 125 1.54 5.17 11.72
N CYS A 126 0.44 5.88 11.98
CA CYS A 126 -0.87 5.27 12.23
C CYS A 126 -1.37 4.51 11.00
N SER A 127 -1.37 5.14 9.82
CA SER A 127 -1.77 4.48 8.57
C SER A 127 -0.86 3.30 8.22
N PHE A 128 0.45 3.40 8.47
CA PHE A 128 1.41 2.31 8.28
C PHE A 128 1.07 1.09 9.15
N ILE A 129 0.84 1.30 10.45
CA ILE A 129 0.49 0.22 11.40
C ILE A 129 -0.82 -0.46 11.00
N VAL A 130 -1.84 0.34 10.67
CA VAL A 130 -3.15 -0.20 10.27
C VAL A 130 -3.06 -0.95 8.94
N ASN A 131 -2.36 -0.40 7.95
CA ASN A 131 -2.16 -1.08 6.67
C ASN A 131 -1.42 -2.41 6.85
N PHE A 132 -0.35 -2.43 7.65
CA PHE A 132 0.38 -3.67 7.95
C PHE A 132 -0.53 -4.70 8.63
N ALA A 133 -1.28 -4.28 9.66
CA ALA A 133 -2.17 -5.16 10.39
C ALA A 133 -3.27 -5.74 9.50
N LEU A 134 -3.90 -4.91 8.66
CA LEU A 134 -4.97 -5.33 7.76
C LEU A 134 -4.45 -6.26 6.66
N LEU A 135 -3.29 -5.94 6.04
CA LEU A 135 -2.70 -6.81 5.03
C LEU A 135 -2.29 -8.16 5.61
N ASN A 136 -1.66 -8.17 6.78
CA ASN A 136 -1.23 -9.40 7.43
C ASN A 136 -2.41 -10.26 7.94
N ARG A 137 -3.52 -9.63 8.36
CA ARG A 137 -4.67 -10.33 8.97
C ARG A 137 -5.83 -10.64 8.03
N PHE A 138 -6.00 -9.91 6.94
CA PHE A 138 -7.13 -10.09 6.03
C PHE A 138 -6.70 -10.45 4.61
N VAL A 139 -5.61 -9.86 4.10
CA VAL A 139 -5.21 -10.06 2.71
C VAL A 139 -4.31 -11.28 2.57
N PHE A 140 -3.26 -11.40 3.39
CA PHE A 140 -2.25 -12.47 3.28
C PHE A 140 -2.30 -13.44 4.47
N VAL A 141 -3.51 -13.87 4.82
CA VAL A 141 -3.75 -14.88 5.86
C VAL A 141 -3.08 -16.20 5.46
N ARG A 142 -2.44 -16.89 6.40
CA ARG A 142 -1.97 -18.25 6.19
C ARG A 142 -3.12 -19.23 6.35
#